data_AF-A0AAW2LR10-F1
#
_entry.id   AF-A0AAW2LR10-F1
#
_cell.length_a   1.000
_cell.length_b   1.000
_cell.length_c   1.000
_cell.angle_alpha   90.00
_cell.angle_beta   90.00
_cell.angle_gamma   90.00
#
_symmetry.space_group_name_H-M   'P 1'
#
loop_
_entity.id
_entity.type
_entity.pdbx_description
1 polymer ?
#
loop_
_entity_poly.entity_id
_entity_poly.type
_entity_poly.pdbx_seq_one_letter_code
_entity_poly.pdbx_strand_id
1 'polypeptide(L)'
;METAMASASQAPRGRKTRPLCSNFTAASVSALGCSLPASKSPAFTRRGRVFVARASVSVEEKTRTKTAVIRIGTRGSPLALAQAYETRDKLIESHPELAEEGAIQIVIIKTTASLAELPAGSTVGTASLRRKSQLLNRYPSLKVLENFRGNVQTRLRKLNEGVVQATLLALAGLKRLNMTENVTSVLSIDDMLPAVAQGAIGIACRSDDEKMASYLASLNHEDTRLAVSCERAFLEKLEGSCRTPIAGYARRDADGNCIFKALVASPDGTQVLETSREGPYAYDDMIKMGVDAGEELLARAGPGFFNR
;
A
#
# COMPACT_ATOMS: atom_id res chain seq x y z
N MET A 1 42.04 -11.40 19.50
CA MET A 1 42.37 -10.55 20.67
C MET A 1 41.67 -9.24 20.41
N GLU A 2 40.58 -8.85 21.06
CA GLU A 2 40.17 -9.14 22.43
C GLU A 2 38.64 -8.96 22.53
N THR A 3 38.04 -9.81 23.34
CA THR A 3 36.61 -10.00 23.60
C THR A 3 36.12 -8.96 24.62
N ALA A 4 34.87 -8.50 24.54
CA ALA A 4 34.14 -8.03 25.73
C ALA A 4 32.62 -8.16 25.57
N MET A 5 32.10 -9.28 26.07
CA MET A 5 30.74 -9.42 26.60
C MET A 5 30.63 -8.64 27.93
N ALA A 6 29.43 -8.15 28.27
CA ALA A 6 29.07 -7.91 29.67
C ALA A 6 27.58 -8.21 29.92
N SER A 7 27.36 -9.17 30.82
CA SER A 7 26.09 -9.57 31.44
C SER A 7 26.20 -9.45 32.97
N ALA A 8 25.15 -8.98 33.66
CA ALA A 8 24.73 -9.29 35.05
C ALA A 8 23.87 -8.12 35.58
N SER A 9 22.56 -8.28 35.89
CA SER A 9 21.91 -8.89 37.06
C SER A 9 22.10 -8.13 38.39
N GLN A 10 21.03 -7.53 38.94
CA GLN A 10 20.41 -7.87 40.25
C GLN A 10 19.38 -6.80 40.70
N ALA A 11 18.24 -7.28 41.20
CA ALA A 11 17.22 -6.54 41.96
C ALA A 11 17.58 -6.49 43.47
N PRO A 12 16.91 -5.66 44.31
CA PRO A 12 15.72 -6.17 44.99
C PRO A 12 14.58 -5.15 45.29
N ARG A 13 13.35 -5.72 45.38
CA ARG A 13 12.22 -5.48 46.32
C ARG A 13 12.10 -4.07 46.95
N GLY A 14 10.97 -3.35 46.94
CA GLY A 14 9.58 -3.63 46.63
C GLY A 14 8.70 -2.77 47.56
N ARG A 15 7.63 -2.15 47.04
CA ARG A 15 6.41 -1.84 47.83
C ARG A 15 5.21 -1.60 46.92
N LYS A 16 4.18 -2.41 47.16
CA LYS A 16 2.76 -2.34 46.78
C LYS A 16 2.19 -0.93 47.09
N THR A 17 1.16 -0.34 46.47
CA THR A 17 0.07 -0.76 45.58
C THR A 17 -0.69 0.51 45.11
N ARG A 18 -1.07 0.56 43.81
CA ARG A 18 -2.30 1.06 43.12
C ARG A 18 -3.27 2.07 43.79
N PRO A 19 -4.21 2.66 43.02
CA PRO A 19 -4.07 3.46 41.78
C PRO A 19 -4.95 4.75 41.87
N LEU A 20 -4.90 5.68 40.89
CA LEU A 20 -6.09 6.45 40.45
C LEU A 20 -5.76 7.33 39.24
N CYS A 21 -6.73 7.33 38.31
CA CYS A 21 -6.79 8.12 37.08
C CYS A 21 -6.47 9.60 37.28
N SER A 22 -5.83 10.20 36.28
CA SER A 22 -6.16 11.57 35.87
C SER A 22 -5.84 11.78 34.40
N ASN A 23 -6.89 12.00 33.60
CA ASN A 23 -6.81 12.71 32.34
C ASN A 23 -6.56 14.18 32.66
N PHE A 24 -5.50 14.77 32.10
CA PHE A 24 -5.35 16.22 32.00
C PHE A 24 -4.86 16.57 30.59
N THR A 25 -5.74 17.21 29.83
CA THR A 25 -5.41 18.07 28.69
C THR A 25 -5.25 19.50 29.18
N ALA A 26 -4.08 20.09 28.97
CA ALA A 26 -3.83 21.55 28.99
C ALA A 26 -4.38 22.16 27.69
N ALA A 27 -5.17 23.26 27.67
CA ALA A 27 -4.80 24.68 27.86
C ALA A 27 -3.63 25.11 26.93
N SER A 28 -3.62 26.22 26.18
CA SER A 28 -4.45 27.42 25.95
C SER A 28 -3.72 28.22 24.82
N VAL A 29 -4.31 29.18 24.07
CA VAL A 29 -4.23 30.66 24.23
C VAL A 29 -4.62 31.28 22.85
N SER A 30 -5.76 32.01 22.70
CA SER A 30 -5.97 33.49 22.63
C SER A 30 -5.50 34.18 21.31
N ALA A 31 -6.04 35.28 20.76
CA ALA A 31 -7.22 36.17 20.94
C ALA A 31 -7.23 37.25 19.81
N LEU A 32 -8.24 38.16 19.84
CA LEU A 32 -8.47 39.46 19.13
C LEU A 32 -9.58 39.40 18.07
N GLY A 33 -10.65 40.22 18.03
CA GLY A 33 -11.10 41.42 18.76
C GLY A 33 -12.05 42.19 17.81
N CYS A 34 -13.31 42.50 18.14
CA CYS A 34 -13.84 43.83 18.53
C CYS A 34 -15.39 43.73 18.48
N SER A 35 -16.11 43.85 19.61
CA SER A 35 -16.71 45.06 20.24
C SER A 35 -18.10 45.47 19.70
N LEU A 36 -19.11 45.26 20.56
CA LEU A 36 -20.48 45.81 20.57
C LEU A 36 -20.51 47.25 21.14
N PRO A 37 -21.69 47.90 21.19
CA PRO A 37 -22.33 48.10 22.51
C PRO A 37 -23.85 47.83 22.48
N ALA A 38 -24.42 47.05 23.43
CA ALA A 38 -24.99 47.47 24.73
C ALA A 38 -26.36 48.17 24.56
N SER A 39 -27.43 47.93 25.33
CA SER A 39 -27.65 47.25 26.61
C SER A 39 -29.17 47.22 26.92
N LYS A 40 -29.52 46.50 28.01
CA LYS A 40 -30.72 46.58 28.86
C LYS A 40 -31.84 45.57 28.58
N SER A 41 -31.83 44.51 29.39
CA SER A 41 -33.03 43.84 29.92
C SER A 41 -33.42 44.54 31.25
N PRO A 42 -34.65 44.40 31.79
CA PRO A 42 -35.02 43.13 32.44
C PRO A 42 -36.51 42.70 32.38
N ALA A 43 -36.66 41.38 32.46
CA ALA A 43 -37.57 40.57 33.28
C ALA A 43 -39.12 40.69 33.19
N PHE A 44 -39.69 39.49 32.98
CA PHE A 44 -40.84 38.88 33.65
C PHE A 44 -42.23 38.97 32.99
N THR A 45 -42.68 37.86 32.41
CA THR A 45 -43.81 37.05 32.92
C THR A 45 -43.95 35.76 32.11
N ARG A 46 -43.95 34.61 32.80
CA ARG A 46 -44.31 33.29 32.25
C ARG A 46 -45.81 33.08 32.45
N ARG A 47 -46.53 32.62 31.41
CA ARG A 47 -47.41 31.44 31.46
C ARG A 47 -48.04 31.15 30.09
N GLY A 48 -47.98 29.87 29.70
CA GLY A 48 -49.03 29.23 28.92
C GLY A 48 -48.85 29.15 27.40
N ARG A 49 -47.85 28.43 26.90
CA ARG A 49 -48.03 27.68 25.65
C ARG A 49 -47.61 26.23 25.85
N VAL A 50 -48.62 25.37 25.86
CA VAL A 50 -48.52 23.93 25.67
C VAL A 50 -47.82 23.73 24.33
N PHE A 51 -46.55 23.32 24.36
CA PHE A 51 -45.89 22.81 23.16
C PHE A 51 -46.50 21.45 22.89
N VAL A 52 -47.40 21.39 21.91
CA VAL A 52 -47.76 20.12 21.26
C VAL A 52 -46.49 19.62 20.60
N ALA A 53 -45.84 18.62 21.20
CA ALA A 53 -44.75 17.89 20.56
C ALA A 53 -45.34 17.18 19.34
N ARG A 54 -45.17 17.78 18.16
CA ARG A 54 -45.44 17.11 16.88
C ARG A 54 -44.26 16.19 16.62
N ALA A 55 -44.43 14.90 16.90
CA ALA A 55 -43.52 13.87 16.46
C ALA A 55 -44.00 13.35 15.09
N SER A 56 -43.17 13.49 14.06
CA SER A 56 -43.28 12.68 12.84
C SER A 56 -42.54 11.37 13.10
N VAL A 57 -43.29 10.29 13.26
CA VAL A 57 -42.73 8.93 13.36
C VAL A 57 -42.84 8.30 11.98
N SER A 58 -41.69 8.01 11.36
CA SER A 58 -41.62 7.23 10.13
C SER A 58 -41.48 5.76 10.51
N VAL A 59 -42.38 4.91 10.00
CA VAL A 59 -42.22 3.46 10.05
C VAL A 59 -41.37 3.07 8.85
N GLU A 60 -40.16 2.56 9.09
CA GLU A 60 -39.38 1.91 8.04
C GLU A 60 -39.91 0.47 7.91
N GLU A 61 -40.66 0.21 6.83
CA GLU A 61 -40.95 -1.15 6.44
C GLU A 61 -39.61 -1.80 6.07
N LYS A 62 -39.21 -2.87 6.76
CA LYS A 62 -38.04 -3.68 6.35
C LYS A 62 -38.38 -4.32 5.02
N THR A 63 -38.14 -3.61 3.92
CA THR A 63 -38.26 -4.16 2.58
C THR A 63 -37.21 -5.26 2.46
N ARG A 64 -37.68 -6.51 2.35
CA ARG A 64 -36.89 -7.63 1.85
C ARG A 64 -36.12 -7.13 0.64
N THR A 65 -34.80 -7.26 0.65
CA THR A 65 -33.92 -6.90 -0.47
C THR A 65 -34.34 -7.72 -1.68
N LYS A 66 -35.19 -7.14 -2.53
CA LYS A 66 -35.62 -7.74 -3.80
C LYS A 66 -34.39 -7.79 -4.69
N THR A 67 -34.08 -8.98 -5.19
CA THR A 67 -33.00 -9.17 -6.18
C THR A 67 -33.35 -8.35 -7.42
N ALA A 68 -32.45 -7.46 -7.85
CA ALA A 68 -32.65 -6.64 -9.04
C ALA A 68 -33.00 -7.52 -10.26
N VAL A 69 -34.00 -7.09 -11.03
CA VAL A 69 -34.45 -7.78 -12.25
C VAL A 69 -33.38 -7.65 -13.34
N ILE A 70 -32.73 -6.47 -13.43
CA ILE A 70 -31.68 -6.18 -14.42
C ILE A 70 -30.48 -5.51 -13.75
N ARG A 71 -29.27 -5.94 -14.12
CA ARG A 71 -28.00 -5.30 -13.74
C ARG A 71 -27.32 -4.71 -14.98
N ILE A 72 -27.10 -3.39 -14.99
CA ILE A 72 -26.39 -2.68 -16.05
C ILE A 72 -24.94 -2.45 -15.61
N GLY A 73 -24.01 -3.12 -16.27
CA GLY A 73 -22.58 -2.92 -16.05
C GLY A 73 -22.03 -1.70 -16.76
N THR A 74 -21.32 -0.81 -16.06
CA THR A 74 -20.69 0.36 -16.69
C THR A 74 -19.31 0.69 -16.11
N ARG A 75 -18.48 1.44 -16.86
CA ARG A 75 -17.23 2.00 -16.33
C ARG A 75 -17.52 3.18 -15.41
N GLY A 76 -16.68 3.42 -14.40
CA GLY A 76 -16.90 4.49 -13.40
C GLY A 76 -16.65 5.93 -13.88
N SER A 77 -16.33 6.15 -15.16
CA SER A 77 -16.09 7.50 -15.69
C SER A 77 -17.40 8.30 -15.82
N PRO A 78 -17.39 9.64 -15.70
CA PRO A 78 -18.60 10.46 -15.79
C PRO A 78 -19.45 10.22 -17.05
N LEU A 79 -18.81 10.10 -18.23
CA LEU A 79 -19.51 9.83 -19.49
C LEU A 79 -20.16 8.44 -19.51
N ALA A 80 -19.45 7.41 -19.06
CA ALA A 80 -19.97 6.04 -19.02
C ALA A 80 -21.12 5.87 -18.01
N LEU A 81 -21.10 6.62 -16.90
CA LEU A 81 -22.22 6.70 -15.98
C LEU A 81 -23.42 7.40 -16.64
N ALA A 82 -23.20 8.54 -17.31
CA ALA A 82 -24.27 9.22 -18.04
C ALA A 82 -24.93 8.30 -19.08
N GLN A 83 -24.13 7.56 -19.85
CA GLN A 83 -24.62 6.57 -20.81
C GLN A 83 -25.40 5.43 -20.15
N ALA A 84 -24.96 4.96 -18.98
CA ALA A 84 -25.65 3.91 -18.22
C ALA A 84 -27.01 4.40 -17.68
N TYR A 85 -27.07 5.64 -17.21
CA TYR A 85 -28.32 6.27 -16.78
C TYR A 85 -29.27 6.49 -17.97
N GLU A 86 -28.76 6.98 -19.10
CA GLU A 86 -29.56 7.12 -20.32
C GLU A 86 -30.14 5.78 -20.78
N THR A 87 -29.34 4.71 -20.71
CA THR A 87 -29.78 3.34 -21.04
C THR A 87 -30.87 2.86 -20.08
N ARG A 88 -30.71 3.10 -18.78
CA ARG A 88 -31.73 2.78 -17.76
C ARG A 88 -33.04 3.50 -18.07
N ASP A 89 -32.98 4.80 -18.37
CA ASP A 89 -34.18 5.61 -18.58
C ASP A 89 -34.96 5.15 -19.82
N LYS A 90 -34.25 4.81 -20.91
CA LYS A 90 -34.84 4.21 -22.13
C LYS A 90 -35.45 2.83 -21.88
N LEU A 91 -34.83 2.03 -21.03
CA LEU A 91 -35.38 0.71 -20.64
C LEU A 91 -36.67 0.85 -19.86
N ILE A 92 -36.75 1.80 -18.93
CA ILE A 92 -37.97 2.10 -18.15
C ILE A 92 -39.09 2.61 -19.06
N GLU A 93 -38.77 3.49 -20.01
CA GLU A 93 -39.75 4.01 -20.98
C GLU A 93 -40.34 2.88 -21.84
N SER A 94 -39.51 1.93 -22.26
CA SER A 94 -39.94 0.81 -23.11
C SER A 94 -40.61 -0.32 -22.32
N HIS A 95 -40.31 -0.45 -21.02
CA HIS A 95 -40.76 -1.55 -20.15
C HIS A 95 -41.16 -0.98 -18.77
N PRO A 96 -42.41 -0.51 -18.61
CA PRO A 96 -42.89 0.13 -17.38
C PRO A 96 -42.77 -0.74 -16.12
N GLU A 97 -42.74 -2.06 -16.25
CA GLU A 97 -42.50 -3.01 -15.16
C GLU A 97 -41.12 -2.86 -14.50
N LEU A 98 -40.16 -2.23 -15.19
CA LEU A 98 -38.81 -1.94 -14.66
C LEU A 98 -38.75 -0.61 -13.89
N ALA A 99 -39.85 0.13 -13.80
CA ALA A 99 -39.92 1.39 -13.04
C ALA A 99 -39.92 1.19 -11.51
N GLU A 100 -40.14 -0.04 -11.02
CA GLU A 100 -40.08 -0.35 -9.58
C GLU A 100 -38.69 -0.04 -9.01
N GLU A 101 -38.66 0.62 -7.84
CA GLU A 101 -37.40 0.98 -7.17
C GLU A 101 -36.57 -0.28 -6.85
N GLY A 102 -35.36 -0.34 -7.40
CA GLY A 102 -34.47 -1.51 -7.30
C GLY A 102 -34.59 -2.55 -8.43
N ALA A 103 -35.51 -2.39 -9.38
CA ALA A 103 -35.64 -3.28 -10.54
C ALA A 103 -34.42 -3.23 -11.48
N ILE A 104 -33.83 -2.04 -11.69
CA ILE A 104 -32.58 -1.86 -12.44
C ILE A 104 -31.47 -1.39 -11.51
N GLN A 105 -30.39 -2.16 -11.42
CA GLN A 105 -29.19 -1.82 -10.67
C GLN A 105 -28.05 -1.46 -11.63
N ILE A 106 -27.53 -0.23 -11.54
CA ILE A 106 -26.30 0.14 -12.24
C ILE A 106 -25.11 -0.30 -11.38
N VAL A 107 -24.26 -1.14 -11.96
CA VAL A 107 -23.07 -1.70 -11.31
C VAL A 107 -21.85 -1.14 -12.01
N ILE A 108 -20.97 -0.48 -11.27
CA ILE A 108 -19.66 -0.08 -11.79
C ILE A 108 -18.81 -1.33 -11.94
N ILE A 109 -18.58 -1.76 -13.17
CA ILE A 109 -17.68 -2.86 -13.52
C ILE A 109 -16.31 -2.25 -13.79
N LYS A 110 -15.34 -2.59 -12.94
CA LYS A 110 -13.93 -2.47 -13.29
C LYS A 110 -13.62 -3.66 -14.20
N THR A 111 -13.19 -3.39 -15.43
CA THR A 111 -12.57 -4.43 -16.26
C THR A 111 -11.23 -4.75 -15.60
N THR A 112 -11.24 -5.76 -14.73
CA THR A 112 -10.07 -6.19 -13.99
C THR A 112 -9.22 -7.08 -14.88
N ALA A 113 -8.62 -6.51 -15.93
CA ALA A 113 -7.63 -7.25 -16.68
C ALA A 113 -6.43 -7.51 -15.76
N SER A 114 -6.18 -8.77 -15.43
CA SER A 114 -4.87 -9.18 -14.91
C SER A 114 -3.81 -8.86 -15.97
N LEU A 115 -2.53 -8.79 -15.60
CA LEU A 115 -1.47 -8.57 -16.61
C LEU A 115 -1.52 -9.61 -17.73
N ALA A 116 -1.94 -10.84 -17.42
CA ALA A 116 -2.09 -11.93 -18.39
C ALA A 116 -3.26 -11.72 -19.37
N GLU A 117 -4.24 -10.91 -19.03
CA GLU A 117 -5.40 -10.61 -19.87
C GLU A 117 -5.21 -9.37 -20.75
N LEU A 118 -4.08 -8.66 -20.59
CA LEU A 118 -3.78 -7.52 -21.44
C LEU A 118 -3.54 -7.98 -22.89
N PRO A 119 -4.19 -7.35 -23.89
CA PRO A 119 -3.93 -7.67 -25.29
C PRO A 119 -2.46 -7.50 -25.65
N ALA A 120 -1.96 -8.32 -26.57
CA ALA A 120 -0.63 -8.16 -27.12
C ALA A 120 -0.42 -6.72 -27.66
N GLY A 121 0.76 -6.15 -27.39
CA GLY A 121 1.09 -4.77 -27.71
C GLY A 121 0.59 -3.72 -26.71
N SER A 122 -0.16 -4.11 -25.68
CA SER A 122 -0.56 -3.20 -24.59
C SER A 122 0.66 -2.59 -23.90
N THR A 123 0.55 -1.31 -23.54
CA THR A 123 1.63 -0.55 -22.92
C THR A 123 1.45 -0.48 -21.40
N VAL A 124 2.49 -0.87 -20.67
CA VAL A 124 2.55 -0.80 -19.20
C VAL A 124 3.51 0.32 -18.77
N GLY A 125 3.05 1.20 -17.89
CA GLY A 125 3.85 2.30 -17.34
C GLY A 125 4.69 1.86 -16.14
N THR A 126 6.02 1.96 -16.25
CA THR A 126 6.93 1.83 -15.10
C THR A 126 8.29 2.45 -15.40
N ALA A 127 8.85 3.18 -14.43
CA ALA A 127 10.23 3.68 -14.50
C ALA A 127 11.26 2.80 -13.77
N SER A 128 10.82 1.63 -13.26
CA SER A 128 11.68 0.66 -12.59
C SER A 128 12.20 -0.35 -13.59
N LEU A 129 13.52 -0.41 -13.79
CA LEU A 129 14.17 -1.43 -14.62
C LEU A 129 13.90 -2.84 -14.11
N ARG A 130 13.89 -3.04 -12.78
CA ARG A 130 13.48 -4.30 -12.15
C ARG A 130 12.10 -4.77 -12.62
N ARG A 131 11.09 -3.89 -12.55
CA ARG A 131 9.72 -4.24 -12.96
C ARG A 131 9.59 -4.42 -14.47
N LYS A 132 10.26 -3.57 -15.25
CA LYS A 132 10.32 -3.69 -16.72
C LYS A 132 10.87 -5.05 -17.12
N SER A 133 12.03 -5.42 -16.59
CA SER A 133 12.75 -6.64 -16.98
C SER A 133 11.95 -7.89 -16.64
N GLN A 134 11.39 -7.97 -15.43
CA GLN A 134 10.52 -9.09 -15.04
C GLN A 134 9.22 -9.15 -15.86
N LEU A 135 8.62 -7.99 -16.16
CA LEU A 135 7.42 -7.93 -16.98
C LEU A 135 7.69 -8.42 -18.40
N LEU A 136 8.76 -7.95 -19.05
CA LEU A 136 9.11 -8.33 -20.42
C LEU A 136 9.58 -9.78 -20.52
N ASN A 137 10.22 -10.30 -19.48
CA ASN A 137 10.58 -11.72 -19.42
C ASN A 137 9.33 -12.63 -19.39
N ARG A 138 8.33 -12.27 -18.58
CA ARG A 138 7.11 -13.07 -18.40
C ARG A 138 6.05 -12.83 -19.48
N TYR A 139 5.96 -11.61 -20.00
CA TYR A 139 4.99 -11.19 -20.99
C TYR A 139 5.67 -10.44 -22.16
N PRO A 140 6.43 -11.15 -23.03
CA PRO A 140 7.21 -10.53 -24.11
C PRO A 140 6.38 -9.75 -25.14
N SER A 141 5.06 -10.02 -25.20
CA SER A 141 4.13 -9.35 -26.09
C SER A 141 3.73 -7.94 -25.61
N LEU A 142 4.02 -7.57 -24.36
CA LEU A 142 3.71 -6.26 -23.81
C LEU A 142 4.80 -5.23 -24.15
N LYS A 143 4.41 -3.95 -24.13
CA LYS A 143 5.33 -2.81 -24.26
C LYS A 143 5.48 -2.11 -22.92
N VAL A 144 6.62 -1.47 -22.69
CA VAL A 144 6.86 -0.69 -21.47
C VAL A 144 7.15 0.77 -21.81
N LEU A 145 6.41 1.68 -21.17
CA LEU A 145 6.72 3.10 -21.18
C LEU A 145 7.65 3.42 -20.00
N GLU A 146 8.94 3.56 -20.28
CA GLU A 146 10.01 3.64 -19.27
C GLU A 146 10.06 4.97 -18.51
N ASN A 147 9.61 6.07 -19.12
CA ASN A 147 9.63 7.38 -18.44
C ASN A 147 8.33 7.66 -17.66
N PHE A 148 7.66 6.60 -17.18
CA PHE A 148 6.42 6.72 -16.40
C PHE A 148 6.71 7.13 -14.94
N ARG A 149 7.04 8.41 -14.77
CA ARG A 149 7.42 9.04 -13.50
C ARG A 149 6.31 9.96 -12.95
N GLY A 150 6.49 10.36 -11.70
CA GLY A 150 5.55 11.15 -10.90
C GLY A 150 5.26 10.51 -9.55
N ASN A 151 4.56 11.22 -8.67
CA ASN A 151 3.96 10.65 -7.46
C ASN A 151 2.80 9.70 -7.83
N VAL A 152 2.24 9.01 -6.83
CA VAL A 152 1.18 8.00 -7.02
C VAL A 152 -0.03 8.61 -7.75
N GLN A 153 -0.50 9.77 -7.31
CA GLN A 153 -1.67 10.45 -7.86
C GLN A 153 -1.46 10.84 -9.33
N THR A 154 -0.29 11.38 -9.68
CA THR A 154 0.04 11.74 -11.07
C THR A 154 0.06 10.52 -11.98
N ARG A 155 0.57 9.39 -11.48
CA ARG A 155 0.60 8.13 -12.23
C ARG A 155 -0.80 7.57 -12.45
N LEU A 156 -1.65 7.59 -11.42
CA LEU A 156 -3.05 7.17 -11.53
C LEU A 156 -3.85 8.06 -12.48
N ARG A 157 -3.60 9.38 -12.48
CA ARG A 157 -4.19 10.29 -13.46
C ARG A 157 -3.80 9.91 -14.90
N LYS A 158 -2.50 9.73 -15.18
CA LYS A 158 -2.02 9.29 -16.51
C LYS A 158 -2.60 7.95 -16.95
N LEU A 159 -2.81 7.02 -16.01
CA LEU A 159 -3.51 5.75 -16.27
C LEU A 159 -4.96 6.00 -16.69
N ASN A 160 -5.70 6.84 -15.95
CA ASN A 160 -7.10 7.16 -16.24
C ASN A 160 -7.26 7.94 -17.55
N GLU A 161 -6.27 8.75 -17.93
CA GLU A 161 -6.18 9.45 -19.21
C GLU A 161 -5.82 8.52 -20.39
N GLY A 162 -5.51 7.24 -20.14
CA GLY A 162 -5.21 6.26 -21.18
C GLY A 162 -3.80 6.35 -21.75
N VAL A 163 -2.86 7.05 -21.09
CA VAL A 163 -1.44 7.12 -21.51
C VAL A 163 -0.81 5.73 -21.55
N VAL A 164 -1.25 4.84 -20.66
CA VAL A 164 -0.86 3.43 -20.57
C VAL A 164 -2.09 2.59 -20.24
N GLN A 165 -2.08 1.31 -20.59
CA GLN A 165 -3.17 0.37 -20.28
C GLN A 165 -3.07 -0.17 -18.85
N ALA A 166 -1.86 -0.23 -18.30
CA ALA A 166 -1.64 -0.62 -16.91
C ALA A 166 -0.42 0.12 -16.33
N THR A 167 -0.33 0.19 -15.00
CA THR A 167 0.85 0.66 -14.28
C THR A 167 1.09 -0.21 -13.07
N LEU A 168 2.35 -0.28 -12.62
CA LEU A 168 2.75 -1.03 -11.44
C LEU A 168 3.01 -0.08 -10.27
N LEU A 169 2.38 -0.32 -9.12
CA LEU A 169 2.55 0.46 -7.89
C LEU A 169 2.79 -0.47 -6.71
N ALA A 170 3.55 -0.01 -5.72
CA ALA A 170 3.75 -0.80 -4.51
C ALA A 170 2.47 -0.76 -3.66
N LEU A 171 1.92 -1.92 -3.31
CA LEU A 171 0.71 -2.04 -2.50
C LEU A 171 0.85 -1.30 -1.14
N ALA A 172 2.04 -1.37 -0.52
CA ALA A 172 2.31 -0.68 0.73
C ALA A 172 2.14 0.85 0.62
N GLY A 173 2.49 1.44 -0.54
CA GLY A 173 2.27 2.86 -0.80
C GLY A 173 0.80 3.22 -0.92
N LEU A 174 0.01 2.39 -1.62
CA LEU A 174 -1.43 2.59 -1.77
C LEU A 174 -2.17 2.41 -0.44
N LYS A 175 -1.81 1.40 0.36
CA LYS A 175 -2.36 1.19 1.71
C LYS A 175 -2.14 2.39 2.62
N ARG A 176 -0.92 2.93 2.67
CA ARG A 176 -0.58 4.11 3.49
C ARG A 176 -1.34 5.36 3.10
N LEU A 177 -1.72 5.47 1.82
CA LEU A 177 -2.46 6.62 1.29
C LEU A 177 -3.99 6.39 1.28
N ASN A 178 -4.48 5.24 1.77
CA ASN A 178 -5.88 4.85 1.67
C ASN A 178 -6.42 4.87 0.23
N MET A 179 -5.61 4.41 -0.73
CA MET A 179 -5.91 4.41 -2.18
C MET A 179 -6.06 2.99 -2.75
N THR A 180 -6.40 2.01 -1.92
CA THR A 180 -6.47 0.58 -2.31
C THR A 180 -7.58 0.27 -3.31
N GLU A 181 -8.58 1.14 -3.44
CA GLU A 181 -9.62 1.07 -4.47
C GLU A 181 -9.07 1.15 -5.90
N ASN A 182 -7.85 1.67 -6.08
CA ASN A 182 -7.18 1.71 -7.38
C ASN A 182 -6.42 0.42 -7.71
N VAL A 183 -6.39 -0.57 -6.80
CA VAL A 183 -5.75 -1.86 -7.03
C VAL A 183 -6.68 -2.76 -7.84
N THR A 184 -6.26 -3.13 -9.05
CA THR A 184 -6.98 -4.08 -9.90
C THR A 184 -6.62 -5.53 -9.53
N SER A 185 -5.34 -5.79 -9.30
CA SER A 185 -4.82 -7.10 -8.92
C SER A 185 -3.55 -6.92 -8.09
N VAL A 186 -3.30 -7.87 -7.18
CA VAL A 186 -2.05 -7.94 -6.42
C VAL A 186 -1.22 -9.05 -7.03
N LEU A 187 -0.03 -8.71 -7.52
CA LEU A 187 0.91 -9.69 -8.08
C LEU A 187 1.50 -10.54 -6.96
N SER A 188 1.60 -11.84 -7.21
CA SER A 188 2.30 -12.77 -6.32
C SER A 188 3.81 -12.51 -6.39
N ILE A 189 4.55 -13.04 -5.41
CA ILE A 189 6.01 -12.97 -5.38
C ILE A 189 6.62 -13.72 -6.58
N ASP A 190 5.97 -14.80 -7.02
CA ASP A 190 6.41 -15.59 -8.17
C ASP A 190 6.08 -14.92 -9.51
N ASP A 191 5.08 -14.03 -9.56
CA ASP A 191 4.81 -13.21 -10.74
C ASP A 191 5.74 -11.99 -10.84
N MET A 192 6.09 -11.39 -9.70
CA MET A 192 7.00 -10.26 -9.67
C MET A 192 7.72 -10.14 -8.32
N LEU A 193 8.98 -10.59 -8.29
CA LEU A 193 9.83 -10.51 -7.11
C LEU A 193 10.02 -9.04 -6.68
N PRO A 194 9.75 -8.70 -5.40
CA PRO A 194 9.83 -7.32 -4.89
C PRO A 194 11.22 -6.68 -5.01
N ALA A 195 11.26 -5.35 -4.93
CA ALA A 195 12.53 -4.67 -4.68
C ALA A 195 12.99 -4.99 -3.25
N VAL A 196 14.30 -4.97 -3.04
CA VAL A 196 14.90 -5.02 -1.70
C VAL A 196 14.27 -3.97 -0.79
N ALA A 197 13.87 -4.40 0.39
CA ALA A 197 13.18 -3.64 1.42
C ALA A 197 11.83 -3.03 0.99
N GLN A 198 11.17 -3.55 -0.06
CA GLN A 198 9.90 -2.98 -0.54
C GLN A 198 8.82 -3.04 0.54
N GLY A 199 8.42 -1.88 1.04
CA GLY A 199 7.38 -1.75 2.05
C GLY A 199 7.92 -1.57 3.47
N ALA A 200 9.21 -1.81 3.73
CA ALA A 200 9.85 -1.42 4.98
C ALA A 200 10.07 0.10 5.03
N ILE A 201 10.14 0.65 6.25
CA ILE A 201 10.52 2.05 6.50
C ILE A 201 11.84 2.00 7.28
N GLY A 202 12.89 2.59 6.70
CA GLY A 202 14.16 2.82 7.39
C GLY A 202 14.22 4.22 7.97
N ILE A 203 14.66 4.35 9.22
CA ILE A 203 14.90 5.63 9.87
C ILE A 203 16.40 5.74 10.10
N ALA A 204 17.02 6.80 9.58
CA ALA A 204 18.44 7.06 9.78
C ALA A 204 18.63 8.08 10.90
N CYS A 205 19.60 7.83 11.77
CA CYS A 205 20.11 8.79 12.75
C CYS A 205 21.65 8.76 12.71
N ARG A 206 22.30 9.72 13.37
CA ARG A 206 23.76 9.68 13.51
C ARG A 206 24.17 8.51 14.41
N SER A 207 25.32 7.90 14.11
CA SER A 207 25.84 6.75 14.85
C SER A 207 26.25 7.05 16.29
N ASP A 208 26.55 8.31 16.60
CA ASP A 208 26.96 8.79 17.93
C ASP A 208 25.81 9.42 18.75
N ASP A 209 24.58 9.41 18.23
CA ASP A 209 23.41 9.98 18.91
C ASP A 209 22.64 8.91 19.69
N GLU A 210 23.18 8.53 20.85
CA GLU A 210 22.60 7.50 21.74
C GLU A 210 21.16 7.82 22.14
N LYS A 211 20.84 9.12 22.30
CA LYS A 211 19.50 9.58 22.65
C LYS A 211 18.50 9.26 21.53
N MET A 212 18.85 9.55 20.28
CA MET A 212 18.02 9.17 19.13
C MET A 212 17.93 7.65 18.99
N ALA A 213 19.03 6.91 19.16
CA ALA A 213 19.02 5.46 19.11
C ALA A 213 18.05 4.85 20.14
N SER A 214 18.02 5.39 21.37
CA SER A 214 17.08 4.98 22.41
C SER A 214 15.62 5.21 22.03
N TYR A 215 15.28 6.34 21.39
CA TYR A 215 13.91 6.58 20.94
C TYR A 215 13.49 5.62 19.81
N LEU A 216 14.39 5.40 18.85
CA LEU A 216 14.10 4.56 17.68
C LEU A 216 14.05 3.07 18.01
N ALA A 217 14.73 2.62 19.06
CA ALA A 217 14.73 1.22 19.49
C ALA A 217 13.31 0.65 19.68
N SER A 218 12.38 1.46 20.21
CA SER A 218 10.99 1.06 20.42
C SER A 218 10.17 0.88 19.13
N LEU A 219 10.62 1.47 18.01
CA LEU A 219 9.96 1.37 16.71
C LEU A 219 10.49 0.20 15.86
N ASN A 220 11.61 -0.40 16.27
CA ASN A 220 12.23 -1.47 15.51
C ASN A 220 11.38 -2.75 15.58
N HIS A 221 11.08 -3.30 14.42
CA HIS A 221 10.46 -4.61 14.29
C HIS A 221 11.51 -5.65 13.89
N GLU A 222 11.88 -6.51 14.82
CA GLU A 222 13.05 -7.38 14.68
C GLU A 222 12.97 -8.33 13.47
N ASP A 223 11.80 -8.94 13.25
CA ASP A 223 11.60 -9.84 12.11
C ASP A 223 11.81 -9.14 10.76
N THR A 224 11.39 -7.88 10.64
CA THR A 224 11.61 -7.06 9.45
C THR A 224 13.05 -6.61 9.34
N ARG A 225 13.70 -6.25 10.46
CA ARG A 225 15.12 -5.88 10.49
C ARG A 225 15.98 -7.01 9.93
N LEU A 226 15.73 -8.24 10.36
CA LEU A 226 16.46 -9.42 9.91
C LEU A 226 16.24 -9.71 8.41
N ALA A 227 14.98 -9.73 7.94
CA ALA A 227 14.68 -9.89 6.50
C ALA A 227 15.40 -8.84 5.64
N VAL A 228 15.24 -7.56 6.01
CA VAL A 228 15.84 -6.45 5.28
C VAL A 228 17.37 -6.50 5.34
N SER A 229 17.97 -7.04 6.41
CA SER A 229 19.42 -7.22 6.50
C SER A 229 19.94 -8.21 5.47
N CYS A 230 19.26 -9.36 5.28
CA CYS A 230 19.57 -10.30 4.19
C CYS A 230 19.43 -9.65 2.81
N GLU A 231 18.28 -9.01 2.55
CA GLU A 231 18.01 -8.38 1.26
C GLU A 231 19.01 -7.25 0.94
N ARG A 232 19.43 -6.48 1.94
CA ARG A 232 20.42 -5.39 1.78
C ARG A 232 21.83 -5.92 1.58
N ALA A 233 22.24 -6.96 2.30
CA ALA A 233 23.55 -7.59 2.11
C ALA A 233 23.70 -8.11 0.67
N PHE A 234 22.63 -8.71 0.13
CA PHE A 234 22.54 -9.09 -1.28
C PHE A 234 22.68 -7.90 -2.24
N LEU A 235 21.93 -6.82 -1.99
CA LEU A 235 21.97 -5.62 -2.85
C LEU A 235 23.36 -4.95 -2.84
N GLU A 236 23.97 -4.87 -1.66
CA GLU A 236 25.29 -4.27 -1.46
C GLU A 236 26.37 -5.10 -2.18
N LYS A 237 26.30 -6.43 -2.09
CA LYS A 237 27.23 -7.31 -2.81
C LYS A 237 27.18 -7.10 -4.32
N LEU A 238 25.99 -6.82 -4.86
CA LEU A 238 25.78 -6.56 -6.29
C LEU A 238 26.04 -5.10 -6.71
N GLU A 239 26.45 -4.23 -5.78
CA GLU A 239 26.56 -2.78 -6.00
C GLU A 239 25.26 -2.17 -6.58
N GLY A 240 24.12 -2.73 -6.14
CA GLY A 240 22.80 -2.44 -6.69
C GLY A 240 22.22 -1.10 -6.24
N SER A 241 21.25 -0.59 -7.01
CA SER A 241 20.53 0.63 -6.66
C SER A 241 19.06 0.57 -7.11
N CYS A 242 18.30 1.64 -6.89
CA CYS A 242 16.93 1.75 -7.38
C CYS A 242 16.83 1.75 -8.92
N ARG A 243 17.96 1.89 -9.62
CA ARG A 243 18.08 1.86 -11.08
C ARG A 243 18.62 0.54 -11.61
N THR A 244 18.93 -0.44 -10.76
CA THR A 244 19.37 -1.75 -11.27
C THR A 244 18.18 -2.72 -11.35
N PRO A 245 18.16 -3.64 -12.34
CA PRO A 245 17.16 -4.68 -12.48
C PRO A 245 17.36 -5.83 -11.48
N ILE A 246 17.42 -5.48 -10.19
CA ILE A 246 17.71 -6.40 -9.08
C ILE A 246 16.47 -6.52 -8.18
N ALA A 247 16.15 -7.73 -7.76
CA ALA A 247 15.07 -8.02 -6.82
C ALA A 247 15.52 -9.00 -5.74
N GLY A 248 14.96 -8.86 -4.55
CA GLY A 248 15.31 -9.67 -3.40
C GLY A 248 14.21 -9.59 -2.36
N TYR A 249 13.82 -10.73 -1.81
CA TYR A 249 12.79 -10.83 -0.81
C TYR A 249 13.08 -11.97 0.17
N ALA A 250 13.25 -11.61 1.44
CA ALA A 250 13.45 -12.54 2.54
C ALA A 250 12.20 -12.58 3.42
N ARG A 251 11.80 -13.78 3.85
CA ARG A 251 10.71 -13.96 4.81
C ARG A 251 10.98 -15.13 5.73
N ARG A 252 10.33 -15.12 6.89
CA ARG A 252 10.26 -16.26 7.78
C ARG A 252 9.19 -17.24 7.27
N ASP A 253 9.50 -18.53 7.28
CA ASP A 253 8.53 -19.60 7.00
C ASP A 253 7.80 -20.06 8.28
N ALA A 254 7.02 -21.13 8.17
CA ALA A 254 6.24 -21.67 9.28
C ALA A 254 7.11 -22.35 10.36
N ASP A 255 8.28 -22.87 9.97
CA ASP A 255 9.22 -23.56 10.86
C ASP A 255 10.22 -22.60 11.52
N GLY A 256 10.15 -21.31 11.16
CA GLY A 256 10.96 -20.25 11.74
C GLY A 256 12.25 -19.96 10.98
N ASN A 257 12.48 -20.61 9.84
CA ASN A 257 13.64 -20.42 8.98
C ASN A 257 13.42 -19.26 7.98
N CYS A 258 14.52 -18.76 7.43
CA CYS A 258 14.50 -17.82 6.33
C CYS A 258 14.29 -18.56 5.02
N ILE A 259 13.40 -18.02 4.19
CA ILE A 259 13.36 -18.26 2.75
C ILE A 259 13.72 -16.94 2.08
N PHE A 260 14.87 -16.91 1.42
CA PHE A 260 15.32 -15.78 0.61
C PHE A 260 15.23 -16.15 -0.87
N LYS A 261 14.52 -15.32 -1.65
CA LYS A 261 14.51 -15.40 -3.12
C LYS A 261 15.12 -14.14 -3.68
N ALA A 262 15.93 -14.28 -4.73
CA ALA A 262 16.60 -13.18 -5.38
C ALA A 262 16.72 -13.39 -6.88
N LEU A 263 16.80 -12.27 -7.63
CA LEU A 263 17.12 -12.32 -9.05
C LEU A 263 17.86 -11.06 -9.52
N VAL A 264 18.60 -11.24 -10.61
CA VAL A 264 19.11 -10.17 -11.47
C VAL A 264 18.61 -10.39 -12.89
N ALA A 265 18.28 -9.32 -13.61
CA ALA A 265 17.80 -9.42 -14.99
C ALA A 265 18.55 -8.46 -15.91
N SER A 266 18.58 -8.73 -17.21
CA SER A 266 18.98 -7.74 -18.20
C SER A 266 17.90 -6.64 -18.32
N PRO A 267 18.25 -5.37 -18.57
CA PRO A 267 17.29 -4.26 -18.70
C PRO A 267 16.16 -4.46 -19.72
N ASP A 268 16.37 -5.30 -20.74
CA ASP A 268 15.40 -5.68 -21.76
C ASP A 268 14.50 -6.88 -21.36
N GLY A 269 14.84 -7.57 -20.26
CA GLY A 269 14.13 -8.75 -19.77
C GLY A 269 14.44 -10.06 -20.52
N THR A 270 15.40 -10.07 -21.44
CA THR A 270 15.75 -11.30 -22.20
C THR A 270 16.50 -12.33 -21.37
N GLN A 271 17.22 -11.89 -20.33
CA GLN A 271 17.91 -12.77 -19.38
C GLN A 271 17.46 -12.46 -17.95
N VAL A 272 17.12 -13.52 -17.21
CA VAL A 272 16.81 -13.47 -15.78
C VAL A 272 17.58 -14.59 -15.11
N LEU A 273 18.37 -14.24 -14.10
CA LEU A 273 19.12 -15.18 -13.27
C LEU A 273 18.53 -15.13 -11.87
N GLU A 274 17.94 -16.24 -11.46
CA GLU A 274 17.32 -16.40 -10.14
C GLU A 274 18.17 -17.27 -9.22
N THR A 275 18.04 -17.05 -7.92
CA THR A 275 18.63 -17.87 -6.87
C THR A 275 17.77 -17.84 -5.60
N SER A 276 17.98 -18.81 -4.72
CA SER A 276 17.29 -18.90 -3.43
C SER A 276 18.18 -19.45 -2.33
N ARG A 277 17.91 -19.05 -1.08
CA ARG A 277 18.56 -19.59 0.12
C ARG A 277 17.53 -19.93 1.18
N GLU A 278 17.83 -20.99 1.92
CA GLU A 278 17.09 -21.41 3.10
C GLU A 278 18.06 -21.60 4.25
N GLY A 279 17.68 -21.17 5.46
CA GLY A 279 18.57 -21.27 6.61
C GLY A 279 18.03 -20.60 7.86
N PRO A 280 18.82 -20.60 8.96
CA PRO A 280 18.40 -20.01 10.22
C PRO A 280 18.06 -18.52 10.08
N TYR A 281 17.02 -18.09 10.78
CA TYR A 281 16.59 -16.68 10.79
C TYR A 281 17.31 -15.89 11.90
N ALA A 282 18.64 -15.95 11.91
CA ALA A 282 19.51 -15.23 12.84
C ALA A 282 20.38 -14.23 12.07
N TYR A 283 20.75 -13.11 12.71
CA TYR A 283 21.35 -11.96 12.03
C TYR A 283 22.56 -12.33 11.14
N ASP A 284 23.53 -13.07 11.67
CA ASP A 284 24.73 -13.44 10.91
C ASP A 284 24.42 -14.37 9.74
N ASP A 285 23.48 -15.30 9.90
CA ASP A 285 23.04 -16.21 8.84
C ASP A 285 22.30 -15.46 7.73
N MET A 286 21.46 -14.49 8.10
CA MET A 286 20.76 -13.61 7.17
C MET A 286 21.75 -12.83 6.30
N ILE A 287 22.80 -12.25 6.89
CA ILE A 287 23.84 -11.54 6.14
C ILE A 287 24.59 -12.50 5.20
N LYS A 288 25.01 -13.67 5.70
CA LYS A 288 25.72 -14.68 4.90
C LYS A 288 24.90 -15.13 3.69
N MET A 289 23.61 -15.44 3.88
CA MET A 289 22.73 -15.84 2.77
C MET A 289 22.61 -14.75 1.71
N GLY A 290 22.49 -13.48 2.11
CA GLY A 290 22.42 -12.36 1.18
C GLY A 290 23.71 -12.20 0.37
N VAL A 291 24.87 -12.23 1.04
CA VAL A 291 26.20 -12.13 0.41
C VAL A 291 26.43 -13.28 -0.58
N ASP A 292 26.19 -14.52 -0.13
CA ASP A 292 26.42 -15.73 -0.94
C ASP A 292 25.54 -15.75 -2.20
N ALA A 293 24.26 -15.37 -2.08
CA ALA A 293 23.38 -15.22 -3.25
C ALA A 293 23.87 -14.14 -4.23
N GLY A 294 24.43 -13.04 -3.71
CA GLY A 294 25.00 -11.97 -4.54
C GLY A 294 26.26 -12.43 -5.29
N GLU A 295 27.13 -13.18 -4.62
CA GLU A 295 28.34 -13.77 -5.21
C GLU A 295 28.00 -14.76 -6.32
N GLU A 296 27.03 -15.64 -6.11
CA GLU A 296 26.57 -16.58 -7.12
C GLU A 296 26.05 -15.85 -8.37
N LEU A 297 25.20 -14.84 -8.20
CA LEU A 297 24.63 -14.11 -9.33
C LEU A 297 25.68 -13.26 -10.06
N LEU A 298 26.67 -12.68 -9.37
CA LEU A 298 27.79 -11.99 -10.01
C LEU A 298 28.61 -12.95 -10.88
N ALA A 299 28.93 -14.13 -10.35
CA ALA A 299 29.69 -15.14 -11.08
C ALA A 299 28.95 -15.61 -12.34
N ARG A 300 27.63 -15.77 -12.26
CA ARG A 300 26.77 -16.21 -13.37
C ARG A 300 26.49 -15.11 -14.40
N ALA A 301 26.29 -13.87 -13.97
CA ALA A 301 25.97 -12.74 -14.85
C ALA A 301 27.15 -12.35 -15.76
N GLY A 302 28.38 -12.46 -15.23
CA GLY A 302 29.60 -12.08 -15.94
C GLY A 302 29.73 -10.57 -16.22
N PRO A 303 30.81 -10.14 -16.87
CA PRO A 303 31.08 -8.72 -17.11
C PRO A 303 30.02 -8.06 -18.02
N GLY A 304 29.54 -6.89 -17.59
CA GLY A 304 28.66 -6.03 -18.39
C GLY A 304 27.19 -6.45 -18.43
N PHE A 305 26.75 -7.45 -17.67
CA PHE A 305 25.36 -7.92 -17.66
C PHE A 305 24.32 -6.81 -17.47
N PHE A 306 24.60 -5.85 -16.57
CA PHE A 306 23.70 -4.74 -16.28
C PHE A 306 23.72 -3.61 -17.32
N ASN A 307 24.67 -3.65 -18.26
CA ASN A 307 24.85 -2.63 -19.31
C ASN A 307 24.38 -3.10 -20.70
N ARG A 308 23.85 -4.33 -20.81
CA ARG A 308 23.35 -4.91 -22.08
C ARG A 308 21.91 -4.52 -22.36
#